data_AF-A0A512UKI1-F1
#
_entry.id   AF-A0A512UKI1-F1
#
_cell.length_a   1.000
_cell.length_b   1.000
_cell.length_c   1.000
_cell.angle_alpha   90.00
_cell.angle_beta   90.00
_cell.angle_gamma   90.00
#
_symmetry.space_group_name_H-M   'P 1'
#
loop_
_entity.id
_entity.type
_entity.pdbx_description
1 polymer ?
#
loop_
_entity_poly.entity_id
_entity_poly.type
_entity_poly.pdbx_seq_one_letter_code
_entity_poly.pdbx_strand_id
1 'polypeptide(L)'
;MFVAELPDKFLRGPNEDNEKQQISQDLARNFKYKPSACTPLFLSIYNLRDAGAVIHTHSQNAVLATVIWEDKLEFKINHMEQIKAIPKLELNPETGKIEKVGSLQNYDTMVIPIVDNTPQEEDLTDTLRETLNKYPGATAVLVRRHGIHVWGENIWKAKIYNEAIDYLLELAIKMHQNGIPLIKE
;
A
#
# COMPACT_ATOMS: atom_id res chain seq x y z
N MET A 1 5.64 -12.25 -5.14
CA MET A 1 5.69 -11.31 -6.27
C MET A 1 5.59 -12.11 -7.55
N PHE A 2 4.46 -12.04 -8.27
CA PHE A 2 4.40 -12.44 -9.67
C PHE A 2 4.24 -11.16 -10.48
N VAL A 3 5.29 -10.76 -11.18
CA VAL A 3 5.13 -9.93 -12.38
C VAL A 3 5.02 -10.95 -13.50
N ALA A 4 3.80 -11.26 -13.92
CA ALA A 4 3.59 -12.05 -15.12
C ALA A 4 3.64 -11.08 -16.31
N GLU A 5 4.84 -10.82 -16.81
CA GLU A 5 5.00 -10.32 -18.16
C GLU A 5 4.85 -11.54 -19.09
N LEU A 6 3.64 -11.74 -19.61
CA LEU A 6 3.39 -12.79 -20.60
C LEU A 6 3.96 -12.33 -21.95
N PRO A 7 4.68 -13.20 -22.69
CA PRO A 7 5.07 -12.89 -24.05
C PRO A 7 3.81 -12.63 -24.89
N ASP A 8 3.79 -11.49 -25.59
CA ASP A 8 2.80 -11.10 -26.59
C ASP A 8 1.35 -10.81 -26.12
N LYS A 9 1.08 -10.72 -24.82
CA LYS A 9 -0.21 -10.20 -24.31
C LYS A 9 -0.02 -9.33 -23.08
N PHE A 10 0.08 -8.01 -23.31
CA PHE A 10 -0.25 -7.04 -22.28
C PHE A 10 -1.70 -7.28 -21.84
N LEU A 11 -1.90 -7.83 -20.65
CA LEU A 11 -3.15 -7.63 -19.93
C LEU A 11 -3.15 -6.15 -19.54
N ARG A 12 -3.95 -5.39 -20.29
CA ARG A 12 -4.12 -3.93 -20.26
C ARG A 12 -3.96 -3.33 -18.86
N GLY A 13 -3.24 -2.22 -18.79
CA GLY A 13 -3.01 -1.44 -17.57
C GLY A 13 -4.23 -0.57 -17.16
N PRO A 14 -4.17 0.09 -15.99
CA PRO A 14 -5.35 0.56 -15.24
C PRO A 14 -6.11 1.77 -15.81
N ASN A 15 -5.66 2.36 -16.93
CA ASN A 15 -6.27 3.57 -17.51
C ASN A 15 -6.93 3.32 -18.88
N GLU A 16 -7.16 2.07 -19.28
CA GLU A 16 -7.95 1.78 -20.47
C GLU A 16 -9.44 1.70 -20.12
N ASP A 17 -10.14 2.82 -20.34
CA ASP A 17 -11.60 2.96 -20.29
C ASP A 17 -12.29 1.83 -21.04
N ASN A 18 -12.88 0.88 -20.31
CA ASN A 18 -14.05 0.12 -20.75
C ASN A 18 -14.63 -0.63 -19.54
N GLU A 19 -15.66 -0.04 -18.93
CA GLU A 19 -16.46 -0.57 -17.80
C GLU A 19 -17.16 -1.93 -18.05
N LYS A 20 -16.79 -2.72 -19.08
CA LYS A 20 -17.61 -3.87 -19.54
C LYS A 20 -16.86 -5.12 -19.97
N GLN A 21 -15.64 -5.37 -19.52
CA GLN A 21 -15.05 -6.70 -19.66
C GLN A 21 -14.82 -7.35 -18.30
N GLN A 22 -15.88 -7.97 -17.80
CA GLN A 22 -15.79 -9.06 -16.84
C GLN A 22 -14.77 -10.06 -17.40
N ILE A 23 -13.70 -10.33 -16.65
CA ILE A 23 -12.66 -11.29 -17.04
C ILE A 23 -13.39 -12.58 -17.43
N SER A 24 -13.28 -12.98 -18.71
CA SER A 24 -13.97 -14.18 -19.21
C SER A 24 -13.64 -15.35 -18.29
N GLN A 25 -14.67 -15.98 -17.73
CA GLN A 25 -14.52 -17.16 -16.85
C GLN A 25 -13.76 -18.30 -17.54
N ASP A 26 -13.76 -18.31 -18.88
CA ASP A 26 -13.04 -19.30 -19.68
C ASP A 26 -11.52 -19.06 -19.71
N LEU A 27 -11.05 -17.82 -19.54
CA LEU A 27 -9.61 -17.55 -19.41
C LEU A 27 -9.06 -18.12 -18.10
N ALA A 28 -9.82 -18.14 -17.01
CA ALA A 28 -9.36 -18.66 -15.72
C ALA A 28 -9.28 -20.20 -15.67
N ARG A 29 -10.02 -20.92 -16.52
CA ARG A 29 -10.12 -22.39 -16.47
C ARG A 29 -8.90 -23.15 -16.99
N ASN A 30 -8.06 -22.53 -17.83
CA ASN A 30 -6.99 -23.22 -18.57
C ASN A 30 -5.56 -22.80 -18.21
N PHE A 31 -5.35 -22.00 -17.15
CA PHE A 31 -3.98 -21.70 -16.70
C PHE A 31 -3.48 -22.74 -15.70
N LYS A 32 -2.28 -23.27 -15.96
CA LYS A 32 -1.53 -24.13 -15.03
C LYS A 32 -1.31 -23.47 -13.66
N TYR A 33 -1.30 -22.14 -13.60
CA TYR A 33 -1.09 -21.35 -12.40
C TYR A 33 -2.29 -20.45 -12.13
N LYS A 34 -2.66 -20.34 -10.86
CA LYS A 34 -3.71 -19.42 -10.40
C LYS A 34 -3.08 -18.07 -10.05
N PRO A 35 -3.80 -16.94 -10.26
CA PRO A 35 -3.41 -15.65 -9.71
C PRO A 35 -3.20 -15.72 -8.20
N SER A 36 -2.44 -14.76 -7.67
CA SER A 36 -2.28 -14.61 -6.22
C SER A 36 -3.63 -14.32 -5.57
N ALA A 37 -3.81 -14.83 -4.35
CA ALA A 37 -4.93 -14.49 -3.50
C ALA A 37 -5.03 -12.95 -3.33
N CYS A 38 -3.88 -12.26 -3.19
CA CYS A 38 -3.83 -10.79 -3.10
C CYS A 38 -4.27 -10.02 -4.37
N THR A 39 -4.64 -10.67 -5.48
CA THR A 39 -5.03 -10.01 -6.73
C THR A 39 -6.16 -8.97 -6.56
N PRO A 40 -7.27 -9.23 -5.84
CA PRO A 40 -8.34 -8.25 -5.64
C PRO A 40 -7.87 -7.01 -4.86
N LEU A 41 -6.95 -7.18 -3.91
CA LEU A 41 -6.35 -6.09 -3.15
C LEU A 41 -5.49 -5.20 -4.06
N PHE A 42 -4.65 -5.81 -4.89
CA PHE A 42 -3.84 -5.08 -5.87
C PHE A 42 -4.74 -4.29 -6.83
N LEU A 43 -5.77 -4.93 -7.39
CA LEU A 43 -6.71 -4.27 -8.30
C LEU A 43 -7.43 -3.09 -7.63
N SER A 44 -7.81 -3.21 -6.36
CA SER A 44 -8.41 -2.11 -5.61
C SER A 44 -7.46 -0.91 -5.47
N ILE A 45 -6.17 -1.17 -5.20
CA ILE A 45 -5.15 -0.13 -5.14
C ILE A 45 -4.93 0.49 -6.52
N TYR A 46 -4.76 -0.32 -7.56
CA TYR A 46 -4.60 0.17 -8.93
C TYR A 46 -5.73 1.11 -9.35
N ASN A 47 -6.99 0.71 -9.10
CA ASN A 47 -8.16 1.48 -9.50
C ASN A 47 -8.38 2.75 -8.68
N LEU A 48 -8.09 2.73 -7.37
CA LEU A 48 -8.35 3.87 -6.46
C LEU A 48 -7.16 4.81 -6.29
N ARG A 49 -5.98 4.47 -6.81
CA ARG A 49 -4.75 5.24 -6.63
C ARG A 49 -3.99 5.57 -7.90
N ASP A 50 -4.49 5.15 -9.06
CA ASP A 50 -3.76 5.30 -10.33
C ASP A 50 -2.31 4.80 -10.20
N ALA A 51 -2.14 3.67 -9.49
CA ALA A 51 -0.83 3.14 -9.17
C ALA A 51 -0.18 2.55 -10.44
N GLY A 52 1.12 2.77 -10.64
CA GLY A 52 1.87 2.06 -11.69
C GLY A 52 2.43 0.72 -11.20
N ALA A 53 2.61 0.56 -9.89
CA ALA A 53 3.04 -0.69 -9.28
C ALA A 53 2.58 -0.79 -7.82
N VAL A 54 2.34 -2.03 -7.37
CA VAL A 54 2.09 -2.36 -5.96
C VAL A 54 3.07 -3.44 -5.52
N ILE A 55 3.67 -3.25 -4.35
CA ILE A 55 4.53 -4.20 -3.67
C ILE A 55 3.82 -4.66 -2.40
N HIS A 56 3.80 -5.96 -2.20
CA HIS A 56 3.34 -6.58 -0.97
C HIS A 56 4.48 -7.37 -0.34
N THR A 57 4.71 -7.16 0.95
CA THR A 57 5.69 -7.90 1.74
C THR A 57 5.09 -8.37 3.05
N HIS A 58 5.60 -9.50 3.54
CA HIS A 58 5.38 -9.97 4.91
C HIS A 58 6.60 -9.59 5.77
N SER A 59 7.01 -8.32 5.70
CA SER A 59 8.14 -7.85 6.49
C SER A 59 7.92 -8.12 7.97
N GLN A 60 8.95 -8.63 8.66
CA GLN A 60 8.91 -8.81 10.10
C GLN A 60 8.70 -7.47 10.82
N ASN A 61 9.24 -6.37 10.29
CA ASN A 61 9.04 -5.04 10.85
C ASN A 61 7.58 -4.60 10.72
N ALA A 62 6.95 -4.82 9.56
CA ALA A 62 5.53 -4.54 9.36
C ALA A 62 4.64 -5.37 10.28
N VAL A 63 4.88 -6.69 10.34
CA VAL A 63 4.12 -7.59 11.21
C VAL A 63 4.28 -7.18 12.67
N LEU A 64 5.51 -7.00 13.15
CA LEU A 64 5.77 -6.67 14.55
C LEU A 64 5.22 -5.30 14.94
N ALA A 65 5.32 -4.29 14.08
CA ALA A 65 4.71 -2.98 14.30
C ALA A 65 3.20 -3.10 14.56
N THR A 66 2.48 -3.88 13.74
CA THR A 66 1.03 -4.06 13.91
C THR A 66 0.64 -4.86 15.16
N VAL A 67 1.58 -5.59 15.77
CA VAL A 67 1.39 -6.32 17.02
C VAL A 67 1.72 -5.43 18.23
N ILE A 68 2.79 -4.63 18.16
CA ILE A 68 3.15 -3.68 19.23
C ILE A 68 2.06 -2.63 19.40
N TRP A 69 1.54 -2.09 18.29
CA TRP A 69 0.48 -1.09 18.26
C TRP A 69 -0.87 -1.73 17.94
N GLU A 70 -1.22 -2.81 18.66
CA GLU A 70 -2.43 -3.59 18.39
C GLU A 70 -3.72 -2.75 18.55
N ASP A 71 -3.71 -1.79 19.47
CA ASP A 71 -4.84 -0.89 19.76
C ASP A 71 -4.95 0.31 18.80
N LYS A 72 -4.03 0.45 17.83
CA LYS A 72 -4.00 1.58 16.90
C LYS A 72 -4.57 1.22 15.53
N LEU A 73 -5.25 2.20 14.92
CA LEU A 73 -5.73 2.17 13.54
C LEU A 73 -4.73 2.78 12.56
N GLU A 74 -3.67 3.41 13.09
CA GLU A 74 -2.69 4.16 12.31
C GLU A 74 -1.30 3.97 12.93
N PHE A 75 -0.30 3.73 12.09
CA PHE A 75 1.10 3.92 12.43
C PHE A 75 1.49 5.37 12.13
N LYS A 76 2.13 6.04 13.09
CA LYS A 76 2.59 7.43 12.96
C LYS A 76 4.02 7.59 13.43
N ILE A 77 4.83 8.32 12.66
CA ILE A 77 6.20 8.72 13.01
C ILE A 77 6.52 10.06 12.37
N ASN A 78 7.25 10.92 13.07
CA ASN A 78 7.68 12.23 12.57
C ASN A 78 9.17 12.51 12.91
N HIS A 79 9.71 13.62 12.41
CA HIS A 79 11.07 14.07 12.67
C HIS A 79 12.18 13.08 12.27
N MET A 80 11.99 12.35 11.16
CA MET A 80 12.96 11.41 10.60
C MET A 80 13.30 11.78 9.15
N GLU A 81 14.59 11.82 8.79
CA GLU A 81 15.00 12.16 7.41
C GLU A 81 14.43 11.21 6.36
N GLN A 82 14.26 9.92 6.71
CA GLN A 82 13.74 8.92 5.78
C GLN A 82 12.30 9.21 5.33
N ILE A 83 11.54 10.03 6.06
CA ILE A 83 10.18 10.46 5.68
C ILE A 83 10.18 11.20 4.33
N LYS A 84 11.29 11.87 3.97
CA LYS A 84 11.41 12.59 2.68
C LYS A 84 11.34 11.69 1.44
N ALA A 85 11.50 10.39 1.60
CA ALA A 85 11.29 9.43 0.53
C ALA A 85 9.80 9.26 0.17
N ILE A 86 8.88 9.59 1.08
CA ILE A 86 7.45 9.31 0.95
C ILE A 86 6.77 10.44 0.17
N PRO A 87 5.91 10.13 -0.82
CA PRO A 87 5.22 11.14 -1.60
C PRO A 87 4.21 11.87 -0.72
N LYS A 88 4.07 13.18 -0.95
CA LYS A 88 2.93 13.95 -0.46
C LYS A 88 1.83 13.84 -1.52
N LEU A 89 0.73 13.20 -1.15
CA LEU A 89 -0.42 12.93 -2.03
C LEU A 89 -1.61 13.76 -1.56
N GLU A 90 -2.28 14.42 -2.51
CA GLU A 90 -3.47 15.24 -2.25
C GLU A 90 -4.54 14.99 -3.33
N LEU A 91 -5.81 15.17 -2.99
CA LEU A 91 -6.90 15.13 -3.97
C LEU A 91 -6.83 16.40 -4.82
N ASN A 92 -6.65 16.24 -6.13
CA ASN A 92 -6.79 17.33 -7.08
C ASN A 92 -8.29 17.56 -7.35
N PRO A 93 -8.85 18.73 -7.00
CA PRO A 93 -10.28 19.00 -7.16
C PRO A 93 -10.70 19.16 -8.63
N GLU A 94 -9.77 19.47 -9.53
CA GLU A 94 -10.07 19.64 -10.96
C GLU A 94 -10.17 18.29 -11.68
N THR A 95 -9.28 17.35 -11.33
CA THR A 95 -9.25 16.01 -11.95
C THR A 95 -10.04 14.97 -11.16
N GLY A 96 -10.33 15.24 -9.89
CA GLY A 96 -10.94 14.29 -8.95
C GLY A 96 -10.01 13.13 -8.55
N LYS A 97 -8.71 13.22 -8.89
CA LYS A 97 -7.74 12.15 -8.67
C LYS A 97 -6.79 12.47 -7.52
N ILE A 98 -6.22 11.43 -6.91
CA ILE A 98 -5.13 11.58 -5.95
C ILE A 98 -3.83 11.78 -6.72
N GLU A 99 -3.19 12.92 -6.53
CA GLU A 99 -1.99 13.32 -7.25
C GLU A 99 -0.86 13.67 -6.29
N LYS A 100 0.36 13.50 -6.78
CA LYS A 100 1.56 13.84 -6.03
C LYS A 100 1.87 15.33 -6.18
N VAL A 101 1.83 16.04 -5.05
CA VAL A 101 2.16 17.47 -4.96
C VAL A 101 3.60 17.71 -4.47
N GLY A 102 4.30 16.65 -4.07
CA GLY A 102 5.69 16.73 -3.62
C GLY A 102 6.14 15.49 -2.85
N SER A 103 7.09 15.68 -1.95
CA SER A 103 7.46 14.71 -0.93
C SER A 103 7.13 15.27 0.45
N LEU A 104 6.86 14.38 1.41
CA LEU A 104 6.85 14.77 2.81
C LEU A 104 8.22 15.34 3.20
N GLN A 105 8.24 16.18 4.22
CA GLN A 105 9.44 16.72 4.84
C GLN A 105 9.77 15.93 6.11
N ASN A 106 11.00 16.07 6.61
CA ASN A 106 11.44 15.31 7.78
C ASN A 106 10.58 15.59 9.03
N TYR A 107 10.08 16.81 9.19
CA TYR A 107 9.20 17.22 10.28
C TYR A 107 7.73 16.82 10.09
N ASP A 108 7.33 16.41 8.88
CA ASP A 108 5.97 15.96 8.65
C ASP A 108 5.71 14.65 9.40
N THR A 109 4.44 14.44 9.76
CA THR A 109 4.03 13.16 10.35
C THR A 109 3.61 12.21 9.24
N MET A 110 4.40 11.16 9.01
CA MET A 110 3.99 10.07 8.14
C MET A 110 2.90 9.26 8.84
N VAL A 111 1.77 9.05 8.16
CA VAL A 111 0.64 8.24 8.65
C VAL A 111 0.43 7.07 7.69
N ILE A 112 0.41 5.85 8.24
CA ILE A 112 0.05 4.63 7.48
C ILE A 112 -1.14 3.97 8.19
N PRO A 113 -2.30 3.81 7.52
CA PRO A 113 -3.44 3.13 8.11
C PRO A 113 -3.16 1.64 8.33
N ILE A 114 -3.76 1.09 9.38
CA ILE A 114 -3.71 -0.31 9.77
C ILE A 114 -5.11 -0.89 9.64
N VAL A 115 -5.25 -1.97 8.86
CA VAL A 115 -6.49 -2.75 8.77
C VAL A 115 -6.31 -4.09 9.45
N ASP A 116 -7.39 -4.62 10.01
CA ASP A 116 -7.39 -5.96 10.56
C ASP A 116 -7.34 -7.00 9.44
N ASN A 117 -6.64 -8.11 9.71
CA ASN A 117 -6.62 -9.23 8.79
C ASN A 117 -7.92 -10.03 8.92
N THR A 118 -8.53 -10.36 7.79
CA THR A 118 -9.72 -11.22 7.74
C THR A 118 -9.35 -12.57 7.15
N PRO A 119 -10.02 -13.67 7.56
CA PRO A 119 -9.76 -14.99 6.97
C PRO A 119 -10.21 -15.09 5.50
N GLN A 120 -11.18 -14.27 5.10
CA GLN A 120 -11.71 -14.16 3.75
C GLN A 120 -11.19 -12.88 3.08
N GLU A 121 -10.62 -13.00 1.89
CA GLU A 121 -10.04 -11.86 1.16
C GLU A 121 -11.08 -10.88 0.60
N GLU A 122 -12.32 -11.34 0.39
CA GLU A 122 -13.43 -10.49 -0.02
C GLU A 122 -13.67 -9.39 1.03
N ASP A 123 -13.75 -9.77 2.30
CA ASP A 123 -13.92 -8.85 3.43
C ASP A 123 -12.73 -7.89 3.59
N LEU A 124 -11.51 -8.37 3.28
CA LEU A 124 -10.31 -7.54 3.30
C LEU A 124 -10.32 -6.50 2.17
N THR A 125 -10.89 -6.85 1.03
CA THR A 125 -10.96 -5.98 -0.15
C THR A 125 -11.86 -4.77 0.12
N ASP A 126 -13.04 -4.97 0.70
CA ASP A 126 -13.95 -3.87 1.02
C ASP A 126 -13.37 -2.96 2.11
N THR A 127 -12.81 -3.56 3.18
CA THR A 127 -12.10 -2.83 4.24
C THR A 127 -10.94 -2.01 3.69
N LEU A 128 -10.18 -2.57 2.74
CA LEU A 128 -9.09 -1.86 2.07
C LEU A 128 -9.61 -0.68 1.25
N ARG A 129 -10.69 -0.86 0.48
CA ARG A 129 -11.28 0.22 -0.34
C ARG A 129 -11.78 1.37 0.52
N GLU A 130 -12.46 1.07 1.62
CA GLU A 130 -12.91 2.08 2.59
C GLU A 130 -11.73 2.82 3.21
N THR A 131 -10.69 2.08 3.59
CA THR A 131 -9.45 2.65 4.13
C THR A 131 -8.78 3.55 3.11
N LEU A 132 -8.68 3.13 1.85
CA LEU A 132 -8.16 3.98 0.78
C LEU A 132 -9.00 5.26 0.66
N ASN A 133 -10.32 5.20 0.68
CA ASN A 133 -11.12 6.44 0.60
C ASN A 133 -10.90 7.37 1.81
N LYS A 134 -10.72 6.82 3.01
CA LYS A 134 -10.46 7.61 4.24
C LYS A 134 -9.06 8.21 4.27
N TYR A 135 -8.08 7.59 3.63
CA TYR A 135 -6.68 8.01 3.62
C TYR A 135 -6.19 8.32 2.20
N PRO A 136 -6.69 9.40 1.56
CA PRO A 136 -6.28 9.79 0.21
C PRO A 136 -4.78 10.08 0.12
N GLY A 137 -4.18 10.58 1.21
CA GLY A 137 -2.75 10.89 1.28
C GLY A 137 -1.82 9.68 1.48
N ALA A 138 -2.35 8.47 1.68
CA ALA A 138 -1.54 7.29 1.95
C ALA A 138 -0.92 6.70 0.68
N THR A 139 0.30 6.16 0.83
CA THR A 139 1.00 5.37 -0.21
C THR A 139 1.18 3.90 0.20
N ALA A 140 0.64 3.53 1.37
CA ALA A 140 0.72 2.19 1.94
C ALA A 140 -0.46 1.88 2.87
N VAL A 141 -0.74 0.59 3.07
CA VAL A 141 -1.64 0.07 4.11
C VAL A 141 -0.96 -1.11 4.81
N LEU A 142 -0.95 -1.09 6.14
CA LEU A 142 -0.54 -2.21 6.97
C LEU A 142 -1.73 -3.15 7.20
N VAL A 143 -1.51 -4.45 7.09
CA VAL A 143 -2.49 -5.49 7.41
C VAL A 143 -2.01 -6.21 8.66
N ARG A 144 -2.79 -6.14 9.74
CA ARG A 144 -2.40 -6.60 11.07
C ARG A 144 -1.99 -8.07 11.04
N ARG A 145 -0.83 -8.41 11.62
CA ARG A 145 -0.29 -9.78 11.67
C ARG A 145 -0.07 -10.45 10.29
N HIS A 146 -0.05 -9.67 9.21
CA HIS A 146 0.09 -10.18 7.84
C HIS A 146 1.26 -9.49 7.12
N GLY A 147 1.23 -8.17 7.00
CA GLY A 147 2.28 -7.45 6.27
C GLY A 147 1.85 -6.06 5.84
N ILE A 148 2.33 -5.63 4.67
CA ILE A 148 2.09 -4.30 4.12
C ILE A 148 1.84 -4.36 2.61
N HIS A 149 1.00 -3.45 2.11
CA HIS A 149 0.86 -3.12 0.70
C HIS A 149 1.36 -1.70 0.48
N VAL A 150 2.29 -1.50 -0.45
CA VAL A 150 2.89 -0.20 -0.79
C VAL A 150 2.77 0.01 -2.28
N TRP A 151 2.34 1.19 -2.72
CA TRP A 151 2.20 1.50 -4.14
C TRP A 151 2.92 2.77 -4.52
N GLY A 152 3.20 2.92 -5.81
CA GLY A 152 3.82 4.11 -6.37
C GLY A 152 3.52 4.25 -7.86
N GLU A 153 3.98 5.36 -8.43
CA GLU A 153 3.77 5.74 -9.83
C GLU A 153 4.40 4.74 -10.81
N ASN A 154 5.40 3.97 -10.36
CA ASN A 154 6.04 2.88 -11.07
C ASN A 154 6.75 1.94 -10.08
N ILE A 155 7.30 0.84 -10.59
CA ILE A 155 7.97 -0.17 -9.75
C ILE A 155 9.16 0.39 -8.95
N TRP A 156 9.92 1.34 -9.52
CA TRP A 156 11.06 1.95 -8.84
C TRP A 156 10.62 2.83 -7.67
N LYS A 157 9.54 3.60 -7.85
CA LYS A 157 8.95 4.40 -6.78
C LYS A 157 8.33 3.53 -5.69
N ALA A 158 7.54 2.53 -6.06
CA ALA A 158 6.98 1.57 -5.11
C ALA A 158 8.09 0.89 -4.28
N LYS A 159 9.21 0.52 -4.91
CA LYS A 159 10.38 -0.04 -4.21
C LYS A 159 11.01 0.93 -3.22
N ILE A 160 11.26 2.18 -3.64
CA ILE A 160 11.82 3.22 -2.76
C ILE A 160 10.91 3.45 -1.55
N TYR A 161 9.60 3.57 -1.78
CA TYR A 161 8.63 3.77 -0.71
C TYR A 161 8.59 2.58 0.23
N ASN A 162 8.60 1.36 -0.30
CA ASN A 162 8.64 0.14 0.51
C ASN A 162 9.90 0.07 1.39
N GLU A 163 11.08 0.37 0.84
CA GLU A 163 12.34 0.38 1.61
C GLU A 163 12.36 1.47 2.67
N ALA A 164 11.86 2.67 2.36
CA ALA A 164 11.79 3.77 3.31
C ALA A 164 10.81 3.48 4.46
N ILE A 165 9.65 2.90 4.15
CA ILE A 165 8.67 2.53 5.16
C ILE A 165 9.22 1.40 6.03
N ASP A 166 9.85 0.38 5.45
CA ASP A 166 10.41 -0.73 6.22
C ASP A 166 11.50 -0.27 7.20
N TYR A 167 12.37 0.65 6.76
CA TYR A 167 13.34 1.32 7.63
C TYR A 167 12.67 2.06 8.79
N LEU A 168 11.61 2.84 8.50
CA LEU A 168 10.89 3.61 9.51
C LEU A 168 10.16 2.71 10.52
N LEU A 169 9.64 1.56 10.09
CA LEU A 169 9.03 0.56 10.96
C LEU A 169 10.08 -0.08 11.88
N GLU A 170 11.23 -0.48 11.35
CA GLU A 170 12.33 -1.03 12.15
C GLU A 170 12.82 -0.01 13.20
N LEU A 171 13.01 1.25 12.77
CA LEU A 171 13.40 2.33 13.65
C LEU A 171 12.36 2.55 14.74
N ALA A 172 11.07 2.58 14.39
CA ALA A 172 9.99 2.75 15.36
C ALA A 172 9.95 1.62 16.40
N ILE A 173 10.18 0.38 15.98
CA ILE A 173 10.28 -0.77 16.91
C ILE A 173 11.44 -0.56 17.88
N LYS A 174 12.62 -0.17 17.38
CA LYS A 174 13.80 0.11 18.22
C LYS A 174 13.57 1.30 19.15
N MET A 175 12.92 2.36 18.69
CA MET A 175 12.53 3.51 19.51
C MET A 175 11.62 3.08 20.65
N HIS A 176 10.57 2.30 20.34
CA HIS A 176 9.65 1.76 21.34
C HIS A 176 10.36 0.92 22.40
N GLN A 177 11.26 0.01 21.98
CA GLN A 177 12.05 -0.81 22.89
C GLN A 177 12.94 0.01 23.84
N ASN A 178 13.36 1.21 23.41
CA ASN A 178 14.19 2.12 24.20
C ASN A 178 13.39 3.24 24.89
N GLY A 179 12.06 3.17 24.90
CA GLY A 179 11.20 4.19 25.52
C GLY A 179 11.22 5.55 24.83
N ILE A 180 11.60 5.61 23.55
CA ILE A 180 11.66 6.84 22.76
C ILE A 180 10.30 7.03 22.05
N PRO A 181 9.63 8.20 22.19
CA PRO A 181 8.36 8.45 21.53
C PRO A 181 8.53 8.57 20.01
N LEU A 182 7.58 8.02 19.24
CA LEU A 182 7.57 8.12 17.77
C LEU A 182 7.18 9.49 17.25
N ILE A 183 6.49 10.26 18.08
CA ILE A 183 5.98 11.58 17.77
C ILE A 183 6.65 12.57 18.71
N LYS A 184 7.30 13.56 18.13
CA LYS A 184 7.78 14.74 18.82
C LYS A 184 6.79 15.88 18.57
N GLU A 185 6.31 16.49 19.66
CA GLU A 185 5.46 17.68 19.66
C GLU A 185 6.23 18.95 19.27
#